data_AF-A0A3D9E2N2-F1
#
_entry.id   AF-A0A3D9E2N2-F1
#
_cell.length_a   1.000
_cell.length_b   1.000
_cell.length_c   1.000
_cell.angle_alpha   90.00
_cell.angle_beta   90.00
_cell.angle_gamma   90.00
#
_symmetry.space_group_name_H-M   'P 1'
#
loop_
_entity.id
_entity.type
_entity.pdbx_description
1 polymer ?
#
loop_
_entity_poly.entity_id
_entity_poly.type
_entity_poly.pdbx_seq_one_letter_code
_entity_poly.pdbx_strand_id
1 'polypeptide(L)'
;MPSRRLSPRTALDVALSAAVTRNLLTNDPGPVLDELRQIAGDDHDLLAQVAGTCAGWYESPETITLCAALAAEIEGANPWVQVGRERRSRGTHGAPRD
;
A
#
# COMPACT_ATOMS: atom_id res chain seq x y z
N MET A 1 12.63 -27.93 6.98
CA MET A 1 12.37 -27.25 5.71
C MET A 1 13.39 -26.14 5.53
N PRO A 2 14.10 -26.04 4.40
CA PRO A 2 15.00 -24.91 4.19
C PRO A 2 14.17 -23.62 4.08
N SER A 3 14.46 -22.63 4.92
CA SER A 3 13.85 -21.30 4.87
C SER A 3 14.35 -20.59 3.61
N ARG A 4 13.52 -20.52 2.57
CA ARG A 4 13.83 -19.73 1.36
C ARG A 4 13.83 -18.26 1.76
N ARG A 5 15.01 -17.64 1.80
CA ARG A 5 15.13 -16.19 2.04
C ARG A 5 14.45 -15.45 0.87
N LEU A 6 13.68 -14.43 1.19
CA LEU A 6 13.10 -13.54 0.19
C LEU A 6 14.19 -12.78 -0.57
N SER A 7 13.91 -12.39 -1.81
CA SER A 7 14.77 -11.42 -2.48
C SER A 7 14.72 -10.08 -1.72
N PRO A 8 15.78 -9.25 -1.76
CA PRO A 8 15.79 -7.95 -1.08
C PRO A 8 14.59 -7.07 -1.47
N ARG A 9 14.26 -7.01 -2.77
CA ARG A 9 13.12 -6.21 -3.27
C ARG A 9 11.77 -6.75 -2.77
N THR A 10 11.61 -8.07 -2.69
CA THR A 10 10.39 -8.68 -2.10
C THR A 10 10.30 -8.40 -0.60
N ALA A 11 11.42 -8.44 0.12
CA ALA A 11 11.43 -8.08 1.54
C ALA A 11 11.06 -6.61 1.76
N LEU A 12 11.52 -5.71 0.88
CA LEU A 12 11.17 -4.29 0.90
C LEU A 12 9.68 -4.06 0.64
N ASP A 13 9.10 -4.71 -0.38
CA ASP A 13 7.66 -4.68 -0.66
C ASP A 13 6.82 -5.09 0.56
N VAL A 14 7.21 -6.20 1.21
CA VAL A 14 6.57 -6.66 2.44
C VAL A 14 6.69 -5.63 3.57
N ALA A 15 7.86 -5.01 3.74
CA ALA A 15 8.08 -4.00 4.78
C ALA A 15 7.23 -2.75 4.56
N LEU A 16 7.17 -2.23 3.33
CA LEU A 16 6.34 -1.08 2.96
C LEU A 16 4.84 -1.40 3.15
N SER A 17 4.40 -2.56 2.68
CA SER A 17 3.00 -3.01 2.84
C SER A 17 2.62 -3.17 4.32
N ALA A 18 3.52 -3.73 5.13
CA ALA A 18 3.32 -3.84 6.57
C ALA A 18 3.26 -2.47 7.26
N ALA A 19 4.05 -1.50 6.78
CA ALA A 19 4.06 -0.14 7.30
C ALA A 19 2.78 0.63 7.03
N VAL A 20 2.20 0.47 5.84
CA VAL A 20 0.88 1.04 5.55
C VAL A 20 -0.19 0.36 6.41
N THR A 21 -0.24 -0.97 6.41
CA THR A 21 -1.32 -1.73 7.07
C THR A 21 -1.41 -1.50 8.57
N ARG A 22 -0.28 -1.43 9.28
CA ARG A 22 -0.27 -1.16 10.73
C ARG A 22 -0.74 0.26 11.10
N ASN A 23 -0.71 1.20 10.15
CA ASN A 23 -1.03 2.61 10.36
C ASN A 23 -2.34 3.04 9.68
N LEU A 24 -3.11 2.11 9.11
CA LEU A 24 -4.27 2.40 8.25
C LEU A 24 -5.30 3.37 8.84
N LEU A 25 -5.46 3.37 10.16
CA LEU A 25 -6.43 4.18 10.89
C LEU A 25 -5.82 5.45 11.51
N THR A 26 -4.62 5.85 11.08
CA THR A 26 -4.00 7.09 11.57
C THR A 26 -4.79 8.32 11.13
N ASN A 27 -4.85 9.31 12.02
CA ASN A 27 -5.32 10.66 11.69
C ASN A 27 -4.17 11.62 11.34
N ASP A 28 -2.92 11.19 11.54
CA ASP A 28 -1.72 11.93 11.20
C ASP A 28 -0.86 11.10 10.22
N PRO A 29 -0.94 11.37 8.91
CA PRO A 29 -0.20 10.60 7.91
C PRO A 29 1.27 11.02 7.78
N GLY A 30 1.67 12.20 8.27
CA GLY A 30 3.03 12.75 8.07
C GLY A 30 4.14 11.78 8.51
N PRO A 31 4.14 11.30 9.77
CA PRO A 31 5.14 10.36 10.26
C PRO A 31 5.18 9.04 9.47
N VAL A 32 4.03 8.59 8.96
CA VAL A 32 3.93 7.35 8.17
C VAL A 32 4.58 7.54 6.81
N LEU A 33 4.36 8.68 6.15
CA LEU A 33 4.98 9.00 4.86
C LEU A 33 6.51 9.09 4.99
N ASP A 34 7.00 9.71 6.06
CA ASP A 34 8.43 9.81 6.33
C ASP A 34 9.06 8.44 6.58
N GLU A 35 8.39 7.59 7.37
CA GLU A 35 8.83 6.21 7.59
C GLU A 35 8.86 5.41 6.28
N LEU A 36 7.84 5.54 5.43
CA LEU A 36 7.80 4.84 4.14
C LEU A 36 8.94 5.28 3.21
N ARG A 37 9.26 6.58 3.17
CA ARG A 37 10.42 7.10 2.43
C ARG A 37 11.73 6.55 2.98
N GLN A 38 11.87 6.47 4.31
CA GLN A 38 13.04 5.88 4.95
C GLN A 38 13.20 4.39 4.65
N ILE A 39 12.10 3.62 4.70
CA ILE A 39 12.10 2.19 4.38
C ILE A 39 12.49 1.98 2.91
N ALA A 40 11.93 2.77 2.00
CA ALA A 40 12.19 2.66 0.57
C ALA A 40 13.64 2.97 0.18
N GLY A 41 14.29 3.91 0.89
CA GLY A 41 15.59 4.42 0.48
C GLY A 41 15.50 5.00 -0.94
N ASP A 42 16.32 4.47 -1.84
CA ASP A 42 16.42 4.93 -3.23
C ASP A 42 15.38 4.28 -4.18
N ASP A 43 14.61 3.27 -3.72
CA ASP A 43 13.65 2.54 -4.56
C ASP A 43 12.28 3.23 -4.60
N HIS A 44 12.27 4.47 -5.11
CA HIS A 44 11.08 5.31 -5.19
C HIS A 44 9.98 4.70 -6.07
N ASP A 45 10.35 3.92 -7.10
CA ASP A 45 9.40 3.21 -7.95
C ASP A 45 8.59 2.18 -7.16
N LEU A 46 9.26 1.40 -6.29
CA LEU A 46 8.55 0.43 -5.45
C LEU A 46 7.70 1.14 -4.40
N LEU A 47 8.19 2.23 -3.82
CA LEU A 47 7.42 3.05 -2.89
C LEU A 47 6.12 3.55 -3.54
N ALA A 48 6.21 4.14 -4.73
CA ALA A 48 5.07 4.63 -5.49
C ALA A 48 4.07 3.50 -5.80
N GLN A 49 4.58 2.35 -6.23
CA GLN A 49 3.77 1.17 -6.53
C GLN A 49 3.00 0.67 -5.32
N VAL A 50 3.68 0.49 -4.18
CA VAL A 50 3.07 -0.02 -2.94
C VAL A 50 2.10 1.00 -2.36
N ALA A 51 2.50 2.26 -2.25
CA ALA A 51 1.68 3.33 -1.71
C ALA A 51 0.37 3.49 -2.49
N GLY A 52 0.45 3.59 -3.82
CA GLY A 52 -0.74 3.72 -4.66
C GLY A 52 -1.62 2.47 -4.62
N THR A 53 -1.04 1.28 -4.75
CA THR A 53 -1.81 0.02 -4.69
C THR A 53 -2.53 -0.11 -3.34
N CYS A 54 -1.87 0.21 -2.23
CA CYS A 54 -2.49 0.18 -0.91
C CYS A 54 -3.59 1.24 -0.78
N ALA A 55 -3.34 2.48 -1.23
CA ALA A 55 -4.33 3.55 -1.18
C ALA A 55 -5.63 3.14 -1.86
N GLY A 56 -5.56 2.58 -3.08
CA GLY A 56 -6.74 2.11 -3.80
C GLY A 56 -7.37 0.83 -3.22
N TRP A 57 -6.58 -0.06 -2.63
CA TRP A 57 -7.10 -1.29 -2.03
C TRP A 57 -7.83 -1.04 -0.70
N TYR A 58 -7.34 -0.11 0.12
CA TYR A 58 -7.88 0.15 1.45
C TYR A 58 -8.84 1.34 1.51
N GLU A 59 -9.08 2.06 0.40
CA GLU A 59 -9.96 3.23 0.34
C GLU A 59 -11.34 2.94 0.96
N SER A 60 -11.57 3.52 2.13
CA SER A 60 -12.82 3.46 2.91
C SER A 60 -12.92 4.70 3.79
N PRO A 61 -14.11 5.07 4.30
CA PRO A 61 -14.26 6.25 5.16
C PRO A 61 -13.29 6.27 6.36
N GLU A 62 -12.97 5.11 6.93
CA GLU A 62 -12.15 4.98 8.13
C GLU A 62 -10.64 5.08 7.85
N THR A 63 -10.21 4.85 6.62
CA THR A 63 -8.80 4.83 6.19
C THR A 63 -8.45 6.00 5.27
N ILE A 64 -9.44 6.84 4.94
CA ILE A 64 -9.32 7.85 3.88
C ILE A 64 -8.19 8.84 4.14
N THR A 65 -7.91 9.16 5.41
CA THR A 65 -6.84 10.09 5.80
C THR A 65 -5.47 9.61 5.28
N LEU A 66 -5.11 8.36 5.55
CA LEU A 66 -3.84 7.81 5.07
C LEU A 66 -3.88 7.54 3.56
N CYS A 67 -4.96 6.96 3.04
CA CYS A 67 -5.05 6.63 1.62
C CYS A 67 -4.94 7.88 0.71
N ALA A 68 -5.60 8.98 1.10
CA ALA A 68 -5.51 10.24 0.36
C ALA A 68 -4.08 10.81 0.40
N ALA A 69 -3.44 10.79 1.58
CA ALA A 69 -2.07 11.26 1.73
C ALA A 69 -1.07 10.41 0.91
N LEU A 70 -1.21 9.08 0.89
CA LEU A 70 -0.37 8.20 0.07
C LEU A 70 -0.48 8.52 -1.43
N ALA A 71 -1.69 8.79 -1.92
CA ALA A 71 -1.92 9.11 -3.33
C ALA A 71 -1.44 10.53 -3.71
N ALA A 72 -1.53 11.48 -2.78
CA ALA A 72 -1.17 12.87 -3.02
C ALA A 72 0.33 13.17 -2.84
N GLU A 73 0.97 12.58 -1.83
CA GLU A 73 2.31 12.98 -1.35
C GLU A 73 3.44 12.04 -1.80
N ILE A 74 3.11 10.86 -2.34
CA ILE A 74 4.08 9.94 -2.92
C ILE A 74 4.08 10.13 -4.44
N GLU A 75 5.18 10.67 -4.95
CA GLU A 75 5.37 10.87 -6.38
C GLU A 75 5.20 9.55 -7.15
N GLY A 76 4.42 9.58 -8.24
CA GLY A 76 4.17 8.40 -9.07
C GLY A 76 3.16 7.39 -8.50
N ALA A 77 2.54 7.63 -7.34
CA ALA A 77 1.60 6.68 -6.74
C ALA A 77 0.22 6.60 -7.45
N ASN A 78 -0.25 7.72 -8.02
CA ASN A 78 -1.60 7.82 -8.60
C ASN A 78 -1.98 6.73 -9.63
N PRO A 79 -1.13 6.36 -10.60
CA PRO A 79 -1.43 5.28 -11.54
C PRO A 79 -1.72 3.93 -10.87
N TRP A 80 -1.11 3.68 -9.69
CA TRP A 80 -1.25 2.43 -8.95
C TRP A 80 -2.50 2.37 -8.07
N VAL A 81 -3.14 3.52 -7.79
CA VAL A 81 -4.42 3.57 -7.07
C VAL A 81 -5.48 2.77 -7.80
N GLN A 82 -5.57 2.95 -9.12
CA GLN A 82 -6.52 2.19 -9.94
C GLN A 82 -6.24 0.68 -9.89
N VAL A 83 -4.96 0.28 -9.91
CA VAL A 83 -4.57 -1.12 -9.77
C VAL A 83 -5.02 -1.70 -8.42
N GLY A 84 -4.88 -0.93 -7.33
CA GLY A 84 -5.37 -1.32 -6.00
C GLY A 84 -6.89 -1.55 -5.97
N ARG A 85 -7.66 -0.62 -6.54
CA ARG A 85 -9.13 -0.70 -6.64
C ARG A 85 -9.58 -1.92 -7.45
N GLU A 86 -8.94 -2.17 -8.59
CA GLU A 86 -9.24 -3.34 -9.44
C GLU A 86 -8.93 -4.66 -8.76
N ARG A 87 -7.84 -4.73 -8.00
CA ARG A 87 -7.52 -5.92 -7.20
C ARG A 87 -8.60 -6.16 -6.15
N ARG A 88 -9.06 -5.10 -5.47
CA ARG A 88 -10.11 -5.20 -4.43
C ARG A 88 -11.43 -5.68 -5.02
N SER A 89 -11.84 -5.13 -6.17
CA SER A 89 -13.12 -5.49 -6.79
C SER A 89 -13.18 -6.95 -7.26
N ARG A 90 -12.04 -7.50 -7.72
CA ARG A 90 -11.91 -8.91 -8.11
C ARG A 90 -11.99 -9.89 -6.93
N GLY A 91 -11.65 -9.45 -5.72
CA GLY A 91 -11.69 -10.27 -4.51
C GLY A 91 -13.09 -10.53 -3.94
N THR A 92 -14.13 -9.98 -4.56
CA THR A 92 -15.53 -10.17 -4.14
C THR A 92 -16.05 -11.54 -4.61
N HIS A 93 -15.61 -12.63 -3.97
CA HIS A 93 -16.21 -13.94 -4.16
C HIS A 93 -17.53 -14.02 -3.39
N GLY A 94 -18.64 -13.65 -4.02
CA GLY A 94 -19.98 -13.98 -3.54
C GLY A 94 -20.37 -15.38 -4.00
N ALA A 95 -20.97 -16.18 -3.11
CA ALA A 95 -21.65 -17.40 -3.54
C ALA A 95 -22.78 -17.04 -4.53
N PRO A 96 -23.02 -17.85 -5.59
CA PRO A 96 -24.18 -17.66 -6.45
C PRO A 96 -25.44 -17.59 -5.59
N ARG A 97 -26.30 -16.60 -5.84
CA ARG A 97 -27.63 -16.55 -5.23
C ARG A 97 -28.56 -17.36 -6.13
N ASP A 98 -29.04 -18.49 -5.62
CA ASP A 98 -30.15 -19.26 -6.19
C ASP A 98 -31.47 -18.48 -6.15
#